data_AF-A0A392TBV0-F1
#
_entry.id   AF-A0A392TBV0-F1
#
_cell.length_a   1.000
_cell.length_b   1.000
_cell.length_c   1.000
_cell.angle_alpha   90.00
_cell.angle_beta   90.00
_cell.angle_gamma   90.00
#
_symmetry.space_group_name_H-M   'P 1'
#
loop_
_entity.id
_entity.type
_entity.pdbx_description
1 polymer ?
#
loop_
_entity_poly.entity_id
_entity_poly.type
_entity_poly.pdbx_seq_one_letter_code
_entity_poly.pdbx_strand_id
1 'polypeptide(L)' 'MNKYRCGLRGDIAHAVSLQNIANFGDLIQKTYSTEATIDFANKERAAVNQQKKDF' A
#
# COMPACT_ATOMS: atom_id res chain seq x y z
N MET A 1 3.39 -20.06 -3.17
CA MET A 1 2.96 -19.41 -1.91
C MET A 1 1.84 -18.44 -2.22
N ASN A 2 0.59 -18.80 -1.96
CA ASN A 2 -0.55 -17.91 -2.20
C ASN A 2 -0.53 -16.85 -1.09
N LYS A 3 0.11 -15.70 -1.38
CA LYS A 3 0.30 -14.62 -0.42
C LYS A 3 -1.09 -14.09 -0.08
N TYR A 4 -1.44 -14.12 1.20
CA TYR A 4 -2.66 -13.53 1.75
C TYR A 4 -2.91 -12.20 1.04
N ARG A 5 -3.90 -12.17 0.15
CA ARG A 5 -4.36 -10.93 -0.47
C ARG A 5 -5.19 -10.22 0.59
N CYS A 6 -4.50 -9.74 1.62
CA CYS A 6 -4.97 -8.62 2.40
C CYS A 6 -5.28 -7.53 1.36
N GLY A 7 -6.55 -7.16 1.20
CA GLY A 7 -6.89 -6.01 0.36
C GLY A 7 -6.14 -4.77 0.85
N LEU A 8 -6.29 -3.64 0.15
CA LEU A 8 -5.59 -2.38 0.44
C LEU A 8 -5.45 -2.05 1.95
N ARG A 9 -6.53 -2.27 2.73
CA ARG A 9 -6.53 -2.07 4.19
C ARG A 9 -5.55 -2.95 4.96
N GLY A 10 -5.37 -4.21 4.58
CA GLY A 10 -4.45 -5.12 5.24
C GLY A 10 -2.98 -4.86 4.86
N ASP A 11 -2.72 -4.42 3.62
CA ASP A 11 -1.38 -3.98 3.22
C ASP A 11 -0.96 -2.72 3.98
N ILE A 12 -1.90 -1.78 4.15
CA ILE A 12 -1.68 -0.57 4.98
C ILE A 12 -1.43 -0.97 6.44
N ALA A 13 -2.27 -1.82 7.03
CA ALA A 13 -2.10 -2.25 8.42
C ALA A 13 -0.75 -2.94 8.65
N HIS A 14 -0.29 -3.76 7.71
CA HIS A 14 1.01 -4.41 7.77
C HIS A 14 2.18 -3.42 7.62
N ALA A 15 2.12 -2.49 6.67
CA ALA A 15 3.20 -1.52 6.48
C ALA A 15 3.26 -0.46 7.61
N VAL A 16 2.12 -0.12 8.22
CA VAL A 16 2.06 0.77 9.38
C VAL A 16 2.56 0.08 10.65
N SER A 17 2.28 -1.21 10.85
CA SER A 17 2.74 -1.95 12.04
C SER A 17 4.26 -2.12 12.12
N LEU A 18 4.97 -1.98 11.00
CA LEU A 18 6.44 -1.99 10.95
C LEU A 18 7.07 -0.64 11.35
N GLN A 19 6.28 0.41 11.52
CA GLN A 19 6.77 1.74 11.88
C GLN A 19 6.67 1.97 13.39
N ASN A 20 7.61 2.73 13.95
CA ASN A 20 7.44 3.23 15.31
C ASN A 20 6.28 4.24 15.33
N ILE A 21 5.33 4.02 16.25
CA ILE A 21 4.14 4.86 16.44
C ILE A 21 4.22 5.50 17.82
N ALA A 22 4.38 6.81 17.87
CA ALA A 22 4.53 7.53 19.13
C ALA A 22 3.18 7.86 19.79
N ASN A 23 2.13 8.09 18.99
CA ASN A 23 0.80 8.44 19.46
C ASN A 23 -0.27 8.19 18.39
N PHE A 24 -1.54 8.44 18.73
CA PHE A 24 -2.65 8.24 17.80
C PHE A 24 -2.60 9.16 16.57
N GLY A 25 -2.19 10.43 16.73
CA GLY A 25 -2.03 11.34 15.59
C GLY A 25 -0.96 10.86 14.60
N ASP A 26 0.15 10.34 15.13
CA ASP A 26 1.24 9.73 14.35
C ASP A 26 0.76 8.49 13.59
N LEU A 27 -0.05 7.64 14.22
CA LEU A 27 -0.71 6.51 13.57
C LEU A 27 -1.57 6.96 12.37
N ILE A 28 -2.39 7.99 12.54
CA ILE A 28 -3.26 8.51 11.48
C ILE A 28 -2.42 9.02 10.30
N GLN A 29 -1.39 9.83 10.56
CA GLN A 29 -0.53 10.38 9.49
C GLN A 29 0.23 9.28 8.73
N LYS A 30 0.77 8.30 9.45
CA LYS A 30 1.49 7.16 8.86
C LYS A 30 0.57 6.27 8.03
N THR A 31 -0.67 6.09 8.49
CA THR A 31 -1.69 5.32 7.76
C THR A 31 -2.00 5.97 6.41
N TYR A 32 -2.28 7.28 6.39
CA TYR A 32 -2.55 8.00 5.13
C TYR A 32 -1.33 8.02 4.19
N SER A 33 -0.13 8.23 4.71
CA SER A 33 1.09 8.23 3.89
C SER A 33 1.37 6.85 3.27
N THR A 34 1.11 5.79 4.04
CA THR A 34 1.26 4.40 3.58
C THR A 34 0.21 4.05 2.53
N GLU A 35 -1.04 4.48 2.72
CA GLU A 35 -2.12 4.31 1.73
C GLU A 35 -1.76 4.95 0.39
N ALA A 36 -1.30 6.21 0.40
CA ALA A 36 -0.89 6.90 -0.82
C ALA A 36 0.25 6.19 -1.55
N THR A 37 1.23 5.67 -0.82
CA THR A 37 2.37 4.93 -1.38
C THR A 37 1.94 3.63 -2.05
N ILE A 38 1.04 2.88 -1.41
CA ILE A 38 0.52 1.61 -1.95
C ILE A 38 -0.39 1.87 -3.16
N ASP A 39 -1.25 2.87 -3.11
CA ASP A 39 -2.11 3.26 -4.23
C ASP A 39 -1.27 3.66 -5.46
N PHE A 40 -0.21 4.44 -5.25
CA PHE A 40 0.73 4.81 -6.31
C PHE A 40 1.38 3.58 -6.95
N ALA A 41 1.95 2.69 -6.14
CA ALA A 41 2.59 1.46 -6.65
C ALA A 41 1.61 0.56 -7.43
N ASN A 42 0.35 0.49 -6.98
CA ASN A 42 -0.69 -0.26 -7.68
C ASN A 42 -1.04 0.37 -9.04
N LYS A 43 -1.13 1.71 -9.11
CA LYS A 43 -1.37 2.44 -10.36
C LYS A 43 -0.21 2.28 -11.34
N GLU A 44 1.04 2.38 -10.88
CA GLU A 44 2.21 2.12 -11.71
C GLU A 44 2.20 0.70 -12.29
N ARG A 45 1.92 -0.29 -11.44
CA ARG A 45 1.83 -1.69 -11.88
C ARG A 45 0.70 -1.90 -12.88
N ALA A 46 -0.44 -1.25 -12.70
CA ALA A 46 -1.54 -1.29 -13.65
C ALA A 46 -1.15 -0.66 -15.00
N ALA A 47 -0.48 0.49 -14.99
CA ALA A 47 0.01 1.15 -16.20
C ALA A 47 1.02 0.28 -16.97
N VAL A 48 1.96 -0.37 -16.28
CA VAL A 48 2.92 -1.30 -16.90
C VAL A 48 2.22 -2.51 -17.52
N ASN A 49 1.23 -3.07 -16.82
CA ASN A 49 0.47 -4.20 -17.35
C ASN A 49 -0.41 -3.82 -18.54
N GLN A 50 -0.88 -2.57 -18.61
CA GLN A 50 -1.63 -2.06 -19.76
C GLN A 50 -0.72 -1.91 -20.98
N GLN A 51 0.44 -1.28 -20.83
CA GLN A 51 1.42 -1.17 -21.92
C GLN A 51 1.78 -2.55 -22.49
N LYS A 52 2.01 -3.56 -21.65
CA LYS A 52 2.31 -4.94 -22.08
C LYS A 52 1.19 -5.64 -22.85
N LYS A 53 -0.06 -5.19 -22.74
CA LYS A 53 -1.19 -5.72 -23.52
C LYS A 53 -1.37 -5.01 -24.85
N ASP A 54 -0.86 -3.78 -24.95
CA ASP A 54 -0.97 -2.94 -26.12
C ASP A 54 0.20 -3.18 -27.12
N PHE A 55 1.19 -4.00 -26.75
CA PHE A 55 2.25 -4.58 -27.59
C PHE A 55 1.97 -6.04 -27.93
#